data_AF-A0A3N7A9J6-F1
#
_entry.id   AF-A0A3N7A9J6-F1
#
_cell.length_a   1.000
_cell.length_b   1.000
_cell.length_c   1.000
_cell.angle_alpha   90.00
_cell.angle_beta   90.00
_cell.angle_gamma   90.00
#
_symmetry.space_group_name_H-M   'P 1'
#
loop_
_entity.id
_entity.type
_entity.pdbx_description
1 polymer ?
#
loop_
_entity_poly.entity_id
_entity_poly.type
_entity_poly.pdbx_seq_one_letter_code
_entity_poly.pdbx_strand_id
1 'polypeptide(L)'
;MEETNYANRKIIILASGLIVLNWIMSFLLTYITIAVTPFLYIIVAAMICILTQQLNLVYKSLIIALLIIINDLVLKWTTQAYKLPENMEFINLMRLLGMIPAYLTVLIDALVTKKRSIGEKVLAIVLFPALIAAYIFGTALIVNNIP
;
A
#
# COMPACT_ATOMS: atom_id res chain seq x y z
N MET A 1 -14.84 -23.01 -8.22
CA MET A 1 -13.60 -22.25 -8.51
C MET A 1 -13.93 -20.81 -8.96
N GLU A 2 -14.99 -20.61 -9.76
CA GLU A 2 -15.44 -19.25 -10.15
C GLU A 2 -15.95 -18.38 -9.00
N GLU A 3 -16.73 -18.92 -8.06
CA GLU A 3 -17.27 -18.12 -6.94
C GLU A 3 -16.19 -17.52 -6.06
N THR A 4 -15.08 -18.23 -5.84
CA THR A 4 -13.99 -17.71 -5.01
C THR A 4 -13.17 -16.64 -5.73
N ASN A 5 -12.97 -16.78 -7.04
CA ASN A 5 -12.37 -15.72 -7.85
C ASN A 5 -13.23 -14.46 -7.85
N TYR A 6 -14.55 -14.63 -7.89
CA TYR A 6 -15.50 -13.52 -7.80
C TYR A 6 -15.43 -12.81 -6.45
N ALA A 7 -15.37 -13.55 -5.33
CA ALA A 7 -15.20 -12.97 -4.00
C ALA A 7 -13.87 -12.21 -3.85
N ASN A 8 -12.74 -12.80 -4.30
CA ASN A 8 -11.43 -12.14 -4.29
C ASN A 8 -11.46 -10.83 -5.10
N ARG A 9 -12.10 -10.85 -6.27
CA ARG A 9 -12.24 -9.66 -7.12
C ARG A 9 -13.03 -8.55 -6.43
N LYS A 10 -14.13 -8.88 -5.74
CA LYS A 10 -14.90 -7.90 -4.95
C LYS A 10 -14.06 -7.24 -3.87
N ILE A 11 -13.26 -8.03 -3.15
CA ILE A 11 -12.39 -7.52 -2.09
C ILE A 11 -11.33 -6.57 -2.66
N ILE A 12 -10.68 -6.95 -3.77
CA ILE A 12 -9.71 -6.09 -4.45
C ILE A 12 -10.37 -4.79 -4.94
N ILE A 13 -11.56 -4.87 -5.54
CA ILE A 13 -12.32 -3.68 -5.97
C ILE A 13 -12.65 -2.79 -4.77
N LEU A 14 -13.07 -3.35 -3.64
CA LEU A 14 -13.40 -2.58 -2.45
C LEU A 14 -12.16 -1.91 -1.85
N ALA A 15 -11.03 -2.63 -1.78
CA ALA A 15 -9.75 -2.07 -1.35
C ALA A 15 -9.29 -0.92 -2.26
N SER A 16 -9.38 -1.08 -3.58
CA SER A 16 -9.12 0.00 -4.54
C SER A 16 -10.09 1.18 -4.36
N GLY A 17 -11.37 0.91 -4.08
CA GLY A 17 -12.37 1.93 -3.78
C GLY A 17 -12.02 2.77 -2.56
N LEU A 18 -11.43 2.17 -1.52
CA LEU A 18 -10.94 2.91 -0.35
C LEU A 18 -9.78 3.86 -0.70
N ILE A 19 -8.88 3.45 -1.61
CA ILE A 19 -7.82 4.34 -2.12
C ILE A 19 -8.42 5.52 -2.88
N VAL A 20 -9.41 5.28 -3.75
CA VAL A 20 -10.11 6.35 -4.48
C VAL A 20 -10.84 7.30 -3.53
N LEU A 21 -11.47 6.78 -2.46
CA LEU A 21 -12.10 7.61 -1.44
C LEU A 21 -11.07 8.51 -0.73
N ASN A 22 -9.92 7.95 -0.38
CA ASN A 22 -8.83 8.71 0.24
C ASN A 22 -8.30 9.81 -0.68
N TRP A 23 -8.21 9.52 -1.98
CA TRP A 23 -7.90 10.52 -3.00
C TRP A 23 -8.94 11.65 -3.02
N ILE A 24 -10.24 11.35 -3.08
CA ILE A 24 -11.30 12.38 -3.07
C ILE A 24 -11.20 13.24 -1.81
N MET A 25 -10.99 12.60 -0.65
CA MET A 25 -10.79 13.30 0.64
C MET A 25 -9.58 14.24 0.61
N SER A 26 -8.52 13.89 -0.10
CA SER A 26 -7.28 14.67 -0.17
C SER A 26 -7.47 16.08 -0.72
N PHE A 27 -8.46 16.27 -1.60
CA PHE A 27 -8.81 17.58 -2.17
C PHE A 27 -9.51 18.50 -1.17
N LEU A 28 -10.28 17.93 -0.23
CA LEU A 28 -11.10 18.69 0.72
C LEU A 28 -10.40 18.86 2.08
N LEU A 29 -9.66 17.84 2.52
CA LEU A 29 -9.19 17.70 3.90
C LEU A 29 -7.74 17.18 3.96
N THR A 30 -6.82 17.81 3.23
CA THR A 30 -5.43 17.36 3.02
C THR A 30 -4.72 16.79 4.26
N TYR A 31 -4.61 17.54 5.35
CA TYR A 31 -3.87 17.10 6.54
C TYR A 31 -4.54 15.91 7.25
N ILE A 32 -5.88 15.91 7.29
CA ILE A 32 -6.65 14.80 7.84
C ILE A 32 -6.44 13.55 6.99
N THR A 33 -6.48 13.69 5.66
CA THR A 33 -6.21 12.59 4.73
C THR A 33 -4.82 12.00 4.94
N ILE A 34 -3.78 12.84 5.07
CA ILE A 34 -2.42 12.38 5.35
C ILE A 34 -2.35 11.64 6.70
N ALA A 35 -2.99 12.17 7.74
CA ALA A 35 -3.02 11.55 9.07
C ALA A 35 -3.81 10.23 9.11
N VAL A 36 -4.81 10.05 8.24
CA VAL A 36 -5.63 8.82 8.15
C VAL A 36 -5.01 7.76 7.22
N THR A 37 -4.14 8.17 6.30
CA THR A 37 -3.45 7.27 5.35
C THR A 37 -2.73 6.07 6.01
N PRO A 38 -2.07 6.18 7.18
CA PRO A 38 -1.50 5.02 7.85
C PRO A 38 -2.53 3.91 8.11
N PHE A 39 -3.70 4.28 8.62
CA PHE A 39 -4.77 3.34 8.93
C PHE A 39 -5.36 2.72 7.66
N LEU A 40 -5.49 3.52 6.60
CA LEU A 40 -5.92 3.02 5.30
C LEU A 40 -5.02 1.91 4.78
N TYR A 41 -3.69 2.07 4.85
CA TYR A 41 -2.73 1.06 4.39
C TYR A 41 -2.86 -0.24 5.18
N ILE A 42 -3.05 -0.13 6.50
CA ILE A 42 -3.26 -1.30 7.37
C ILE A 42 -4.56 -2.02 7.01
N ILE A 43 -5.65 -1.28 6.84
CA ILE A 43 -6.96 -1.84 6.49
C ILE A 43 -6.90 -2.52 5.13
N VAL A 44 -6.31 -1.88 4.11
CA VAL A 44 -6.15 -2.46 2.77
C VAL A 44 -5.30 -3.74 2.83
N ALA A 45 -4.16 -3.72 3.53
CA ALA A 45 -3.31 -4.89 3.68
C ALA A 45 -4.04 -6.04 4.38
N ALA A 46 -4.74 -5.75 5.49
CA ALA A 46 -5.51 -6.73 6.24
C ALA A 46 -6.64 -7.32 5.40
N MET A 47 -7.38 -6.48 4.67
CA MET A 47 -8.43 -6.91 3.76
C MET A 47 -7.91 -7.87 2.70
N ILE A 48 -6.83 -7.53 2.00
CA ILE A 48 -6.25 -8.40 0.98
C ILE A 48 -5.71 -9.68 1.63
N CYS A 49 -4.89 -9.60 2.67
CA CYS A 49 -4.26 -10.77 3.28
C CYS A 49 -5.28 -11.74 3.89
N ILE A 50 -6.21 -11.24 4.70
CA ILE A 50 -7.14 -12.07 5.49
C ILE A 50 -8.32 -12.54 4.64
N LEU A 51 -8.89 -11.68 3.81
CA LEU A 51 -10.14 -11.99 3.11
C LEU A 51 -9.91 -12.69 1.76
N THR A 52 -8.69 -12.65 1.19
CA THR A 52 -8.37 -13.33 -0.09
C THR A 52 -7.51 -14.59 0.09
N GLN A 53 -7.89 -15.49 1.00
CA GLN A 53 -7.07 -16.65 1.39
C GLN A 53 -6.61 -17.55 0.22
N GLN A 54 -7.39 -17.64 -0.86
CA GLN A 54 -7.04 -18.47 -2.03
C GLN A 54 -6.06 -17.79 -2.99
N LEU A 55 -5.91 -16.47 -2.92
CA LEU A 55 -4.99 -15.72 -3.78
C LEU A 55 -3.55 -16.10 -3.45
N ASN A 56 -2.68 -16.15 -4.47
CA ASN A 56 -1.25 -16.40 -4.25
C ASN A 56 -0.67 -15.24 -3.42
N LEU A 57 0.17 -15.59 -2.46
CA LEU A 57 0.86 -14.65 -1.57
C LEU A 57 1.66 -13.60 -2.35
N VAL A 58 2.28 -14.00 -3.48
CA VAL A 58 3.01 -13.09 -4.37
C VAL A 58 2.08 -12.03 -4.95
N TYR A 59 0.88 -12.43 -5.42
CA TYR A 59 -0.11 -11.48 -5.92
C TYR A 59 -0.65 -10.56 -4.82
N LYS A 60 -0.88 -11.09 -3.61
CA LYS A 60 -1.29 -10.26 -2.46
C LYS A 60 -0.25 -9.16 -2.19
N SER A 61 1.02 -9.55 -2.06
CA SER A 61 2.15 -8.64 -1.85
C SER A 61 2.22 -7.56 -2.94
N LEU A 62 2.13 -7.97 -4.21
CA LEU A 62 2.14 -7.06 -5.36
C LEU A 62 0.96 -6.08 -5.36
N ILE A 63 -0.26 -6.56 -5.12
CA ILE A 63 -1.46 -5.72 -5.09
C ILE A 63 -1.38 -4.69 -3.96
N ILE A 64 -1.00 -5.11 -2.75
CA ILE A 64 -0.91 -4.20 -1.61
C ILE A 64 0.17 -3.14 -1.87
N ALA A 65 1.35 -3.54 -2.36
CA ALA A 65 2.42 -2.61 -2.70
C ALA A 65 1.96 -1.60 -3.76
N LEU A 66 1.32 -2.06 -4.84
CA LEU A 66 0.81 -1.19 -5.90
C LEU A 66 -0.24 -0.21 -5.39
N LEU A 67 -1.22 -0.65 -4.60
CA LEU A 67 -2.25 0.23 -4.04
C LEU A 67 -1.67 1.31 -3.14
N ILE A 68 -0.68 0.96 -2.31
CA ILE A 68 0.04 1.90 -1.46
C ILE A 68 0.82 2.92 -2.32
N ILE A 69 1.57 2.46 -3.31
CA ILE A 69 2.35 3.33 -4.21
C ILE A 69 1.44 4.28 -4.98
N ILE A 70 0.33 3.78 -5.53
CA ILE A 70 -0.65 4.59 -6.25
C ILE A 70 -1.24 5.65 -5.32
N ASN A 71 -1.64 5.28 -4.10
CA ASN A 71 -2.17 6.25 -3.15
C ASN A 71 -1.13 7.34 -2.79
N ASP A 72 0.13 6.96 -2.52
CA ASP A 72 1.19 7.91 -2.20
C ASP A 72 1.46 8.88 -3.35
N LEU A 73 1.53 8.37 -4.60
CA LEU A 73 1.67 9.19 -5.80
C LEU A 73 0.50 10.16 -5.98
N VAL A 74 -0.72 9.68 -5.81
CA VAL A 74 -1.93 10.49 -5.94
C VAL A 74 -1.93 11.60 -4.89
N LEU A 75 -1.67 11.29 -3.62
CA LEU A 75 -1.56 12.29 -2.56
C LEU A 75 -0.47 13.32 -2.87
N LYS A 76 0.70 12.88 -3.36
CA LYS A 76 1.79 13.77 -3.75
C LYS A 76 1.40 14.73 -4.87
N TRP A 77 0.57 14.29 -5.82
CA TRP A 77 0.11 15.13 -6.93
C TRP A 77 -1.05 16.05 -6.58
N THR A 78 -1.94 15.64 -5.67
CA THR A 78 -3.20 16.36 -5.42
C THR A 78 -3.12 17.30 -4.25
N THR A 79 -2.24 17.02 -3.28
CA THR A 79 -2.22 17.78 -2.04
C THR A 79 -1.17 18.89 -2.06
N GLN A 80 -1.57 20.10 -1.65
CA GLN A 80 -0.65 21.23 -1.54
C GLN A 80 0.38 21.04 -0.42
N ALA A 81 0.09 20.17 0.56
CA ALA A 81 1.00 19.89 1.67
C ALA A 81 2.37 19.38 1.20
N TYR A 82 2.43 18.61 0.10
CA TYR A 82 3.69 18.13 -0.49
C TYR A 82 4.49 19.21 -1.22
N LYS A 83 3.99 20.44 -1.34
CA LYS A 83 4.73 21.57 -1.92
C LYS A 83 5.49 22.38 -0.85
N LEU A 84 5.21 22.15 0.43
CA LEU A 84 5.81 22.87 1.54
C LEU A 84 6.87 21.97 2.23
N PRO A 85 8.14 22.39 2.27
CA PRO A 85 9.21 21.60 2.87
C PRO A 85 8.97 21.24 4.34
N GLU A 86 8.38 22.15 5.13
CA GLU A 86 8.07 21.95 6.55
C GLU A 86 7.12 20.76 6.82
N ASN A 87 6.30 20.38 5.84
CA ASN A 87 5.34 19.28 5.99
C ASN A 87 5.94 17.91 5.64
N MET A 88 7.11 17.88 4.99
CA MET A 88 7.69 16.64 4.46
C MET A 88 8.03 15.64 5.55
N GLU A 89 8.49 16.10 6.71
CA GLU A 89 8.78 15.22 7.85
C GLU A 89 7.52 14.52 8.36
N PHE A 90 6.44 15.28 8.55
CA PHE A 90 5.14 14.74 8.99
C PHE A 90 4.58 13.74 7.97
N ILE A 91 4.62 14.11 6.68
CA ILE A 91 4.15 13.25 5.59
C ILE A 91 4.95 11.93 5.54
N ASN A 92 6.28 12.02 5.59
CA ASN A 92 7.15 10.85 5.57
C ASN A 92 6.93 9.94 6.79
N LEU A 93 6.73 10.53 7.97
CA LEU A 93 6.40 9.79 9.18
C LEU A 93 5.07 9.05 9.04
N MET A 94 4.00 9.73 8.61
CA MET A 94 2.69 9.10 8.41
C MET A 94 2.77 7.97 7.38
N ARG A 95 3.50 8.18 6.29
CA ARG A 95 3.72 7.15 5.27
C ARG A 95 4.40 5.91 5.87
N LEU A 96 5.48 6.08 6.64
CA LEU A 96 6.19 4.97 7.30
C LEU A 96 5.31 4.24 8.31
N LEU A 97 4.53 4.98 9.11
CA LEU A 97 3.58 4.41 10.08
C LEU A 97 2.51 3.55 9.42
N GLY A 98 2.16 3.79 8.15
CA GLY A 98 1.27 2.92 7.39
C GLY A 98 1.97 1.74 6.72
N MET A 99 3.11 2.01 6.06
CA MET A 99 3.84 1.01 5.26
C MET A 99 4.41 -0.12 6.12
N ILE A 100 4.97 0.18 7.29
CA ILE A 100 5.59 -0.84 8.15
C ILE A 100 4.53 -1.85 8.64
N PRO A 101 3.40 -1.44 9.23
CA PRO A 101 2.39 -2.40 9.67
C PRO A 101 1.67 -3.11 8.50
N ALA A 102 1.52 -2.46 7.34
CA ALA A 102 1.05 -3.11 6.13
C ALA A 102 1.99 -4.25 5.70
N TYR A 103 3.31 -4.02 5.72
CA TYR A 103 4.30 -5.05 5.46
C TYR A 103 4.26 -6.18 6.49
N LEU A 104 4.15 -5.85 7.79
CA LEU A 104 4.00 -6.85 8.85
C LEU A 104 2.78 -7.74 8.62
N THR A 105 1.69 -7.18 8.09
CA THR A 105 0.49 -7.95 7.74
C THR A 105 0.77 -8.98 6.65
N VAL A 106 1.51 -8.60 5.60
CA VAL A 106 1.96 -9.51 4.54
C VAL A 106 2.88 -10.60 5.10
N LEU A 107 3.81 -10.21 5.98
CA LEU A 107 4.76 -11.12 6.61
C LEU A 107 4.04 -12.16 7.50
N ILE A 108 3.07 -11.73 8.30
CA ILE A 108 2.25 -12.62 9.13
C ILE A 108 1.47 -13.61 8.24
N ASP A 109 0.81 -13.13 7.17
CA ASP A 109 0.08 -13.99 6.23
C ASP A 109 1.00 -15.04 5.59
N ALA A 110 2.22 -14.65 5.21
CA ALA A 110 3.24 -15.53 4.64
C ALA A 110 3.67 -16.64 5.61
N LEU A 111 3.90 -16.29 6.87
CA LEU A 111 4.36 -17.22 7.90
C LEU A 111 3.24 -18.18 8.33
N VAL A 112 2.03 -17.67 8.55
CA VAL A 112 0.88 -18.46 9.02
C VAL A 112 0.36 -19.41 7.94
N THR A 113 0.43 -19.04 6.65
CA THR A 113 -0.09 -19.87 5.57
C THR A 113 0.78 -21.12 5.34
N LYS A 114 0.39 -22.27 5.92
CA LYS A 114 1.14 -23.54 5.81
C LYS A 114 1.12 -24.19 4.42
N LYS A 115 0.13 -23.87 3.58
CA LYS A 115 -0.12 -24.55 2.29
C LYS A 115 0.70 -24.03 1.10
N ARG A 116 1.63 -23.09 1.30
CA ARG A 116 2.41 -22.44 0.23
C ARG A 116 3.88 -22.87 0.27
N SER A 117 4.53 -22.89 -0.89
CA SER A 117 5.94 -23.27 -0.97
C SER A 117 6.84 -22.24 -0.28
N ILE A 118 8.01 -22.66 0.20
CA ILE A 118 8.99 -21.75 0.82
C ILE A 118 9.41 -20.66 -0.18
N GLY A 119 9.60 -21.00 -1.46
CA GLY A 119 9.95 -20.05 -2.51
C GLY A 119 8.90 -18.95 -2.68
N GLU A 120 7.60 -19.29 -2.70
CA GLU A 120 6.52 -18.30 -2.77
C GLU A 120 6.50 -17.37 -1.55
N LYS A 121 6.77 -17.90 -0.35
CA LYS A 121 6.83 -17.12 0.89
C LYS A 121 7.97 -16.11 0.85
N VAL A 122 9.18 -16.58 0.53
CA VAL A 122 10.37 -15.72 0.43
C VAL A 122 10.14 -14.66 -0.64
N LEU A 123 9.63 -15.04 -1.81
CA LEU A 123 9.37 -14.11 -2.89
C LEU A 123 8.37 -13.02 -2.47
N ALA A 124 7.25 -13.37 -1.83
CA ALA A 124 6.28 -12.37 -1.39
C ALA A 124 6.81 -11.43 -0.30
N ILE A 125 7.60 -11.96 0.65
CA ILE A 125 8.24 -11.20 1.73
C ILE A 125 9.27 -10.23 1.16
N VAL A 126 10.05 -10.61 0.15
CA VAL A 126 11.06 -9.75 -0.47
C VAL A 126 10.45 -8.77 -1.48
N LEU A 127 9.41 -9.19 -2.20
CA LEU A 127 8.79 -8.38 -3.26
C LEU A 127 8.20 -7.08 -2.74
N PHE A 128 7.49 -7.12 -1.61
CA PHE A 128 6.88 -5.92 -1.02
C PHE A 128 7.92 -4.82 -0.72
N PRO A 129 8.94 -5.06 0.13
CA PRO A 129 9.94 -4.05 0.45
C PRO A 129 10.78 -3.67 -0.77
N ALA A 130 11.04 -4.60 -1.71
CA ALA A 130 11.75 -4.27 -2.94
C ALA A 130 10.97 -3.25 -3.80
N LEU A 131 9.67 -3.44 -3.99
CA LEU A 131 8.81 -2.51 -4.73
C LEU A 131 8.71 -1.15 -4.04
N ILE A 132 8.53 -1.13 -2.71
CA ILE A 132 8.48 0.11 -1.94
C ILE A 132 9.83 0.85 -1.98
N ALA A 133 10.96 0.13 -1.85
CA ALA A 133 12.29 0.72 -1.93
C ALA A 133 12.56 1.31 -3.33
N ALA A 134 12.21 0.57 -4.39
CA ALA A 134 12.33 1.07 -5.76
C ALA A 134 11.50 2.34 -5.98
N TYR A 135 10.28 2.38 -5.44
CA TYR A 135 9.41 3.55 -5.47
C TYR A 135 10.03 4.76 -4.74
N ILE A 136 10.48 4.57 -3.49
CA ILE A 136 11.06 5.65 -2.68
C ILE A 136 12.33 6.17 -3.35
N PHE A 137 13.21 5.28 -3.84
CA PHE A 137 14.44 5.68 -4.52
C PHE A 137 14.17 6.39 -5.83
N GLY A 138 13.25 5.87 -6.65
CA GLY A 138 12.85 6.50 -7.90
C GLY A 138 12.24 7.89 -7.71
N THR A 139 11.41 8.08 -6.68
CA THR A 139 10.83 9.39 -6.38
C THR A 139 11.85 10.38 -5.83
N ALA A 140 12.85 9.93 -5.07
CA ALA A 140 13.96 10.77 -4.62
C ALA A 140 14.83 11.23 -5.81
N LEU A 141 15.13 10.34 -6.75
CA LEU A 141 15.87 10.69 -7.98
C LEU A 141 15.14 11.73 -8.83
N ILE A 142 13.82 11.64 -8.96
CA ILE A 142 13.04 12.61 -9.73
C ILE A 142 13.07 13.97 -9.05
N VAL A 143 12.89 14.03 -7.73
CA VAL A 143 12.88 15.30 -6.99
C VAL A 143 14.24 16.01 -7.03
N ASN A 144 15.34 15.24 -6.97
CA ASN A 144 16.70 15.81 -6.97
C ASN A 144 17.23 16.19 -8.37
N ASN A 145 16.51 15.88 -9.44
CA ASN A 145 16.91 16.17 -10.83
C ASN A 145 15.98 17.17 -11.54
N ILE A 146 15.07 17.84 -10.82
CA ILE A 146 14.33 18.98 -11.36
C ILE A 146 15.20 20.23 -11.14
N PRO A 147 15.68 20.89 -12.21
CA PRO A 147 16.55 22.07 -12.11
C PRO A 147 15.83 23.28 -11.48
#